data_AF-K2EEK7-F1
#
_entry.id   AF-K2EEK7-F1
#
_cell.length_a   1.000
_cell.length_b   1.000
_cell.length_c   1.000
_cell.angle_alpha   90.00
_cell.angle_beta   90.00
_cell.angle_gamma   90.00
#
_symmetry.space_group_name_H-M   'P 1'
#
loop_
_entity.id
_entity.type
_entity.pdbx_description
1 polymer ?
#
loop_
_entity_poly.entity_id
_entity_poly.type
_entity_poly.pdbx_seq_one_letter_code
_entity_poly.pdbx_strand_id
1 'polypeptide(L)'
;HGLEARLMIDCSHGNSGKNPDMQKYAFEDVCHQRENNPAILGVMLESHLRGGRQSLNDREHLQFGLSITDPCMSWEETSSLLRSRSMSFVQK
;
A
#
# COMPACT_ATOMS: atom_id res chain seq x y z
N HIS A 1 -18.97 11.18 21.45
CA HIS A 1 -17.67 11.71 21.93
C HIS A 1 -17.06 10.66 22.85
N GLY A 2 -15.83 10.18 22.59
CA GLY A 2 -15.22 9.10 23.37
C GLY A 2 -14.35 8.11 22.59
N LEU A 3 -14.12 8.32 21.29
CA LEU A 3 -13.14 7.54 20.53
C LEU A 3 -11.83 8.32 20.46
N GLU A 4 -10.71 7.60 20.62
CA GLU A 4 -9.39 8.18 20.42
C GLU A 4 -9.20 8.58 18.95
N ALA A 5 -8.63 9.76 18.72
CA ALA A 5 -8.36 10.25 17.37
C ALA A 5 -7.20 9.45 16.76
N ARG A 6 -7.54 8.35 16.09
CA ARG A 6 -6.60 7.44 15.45
C ARG A 6 -7.05 7.14 14.03
N LEU A 7 -6.12 7.17 13.09
CA LEU A 7 -6.37 7.02 11.66
C LEU A 7 -5.46 5.93 11.06
N MET A 8 -6.03 5.11 10.20
CA MET A 8 -5.31 4.30 9.23
C MET A 8 -5.62 4.85 7.84
N ILE A 9 -4.61 5.01 7.00
CA ILE A 9 -4.79 5.59 5.66
C ILE A 9 -4.55 4.49 4.62
N ASP A 10 -5.55 4.25 3.78
CA ASP A 10 -5.42 3.40 2.61
C ASP A 10 -4.63 4.12 1.52
N CYS A 11 -3.50 3.59 1.09
CA CYS A 11 -2.72 4.18 -0.01
C CYS A 11 -3.21 3.72 -1.39
N SER A 12 -4.13 2.75 -1.47
CA SER A 12 -4.71 2.22 -2.70
C SER A 12 -6.00 2.97 -3.10
N HIS A 13 -6.84 2.32 -3.91
CA HIS A 13 -8.17 2.73 -4.32
C HIS A 13 -8.24 4.22 -4.74
N GLY A 14 -8.99 5.04 -3.99
CA GLY A 14 -9.18 6.45 -4.30
C GLY A 14 -7.89 7.26 -4.15
N ASN A 15 -7.02 6.87 -3.23
CA ASN A 15 -5.78 7.60 -2.92
C ASN A 15 -4.65 7.29 -3.91
N SER A 16 -4.80 6.23 -4.73
CA SER A 16 -3.90 5.92 -5.84
C SER A 16 -4.51 6.22 -7.23
N GLY A 17 -5.74 6.72 -7.29
CA GLY A 17 -6.47 6.85 -8.55
C GLY A 17 -6.69 5.49 -9.25
N LYS A 18 -6.78 4.41 -8.47
CA LYS A 18 -6.82 3.00 -8.91
C LYS A 18 -5.59 2.56 -9.73
N ASN A 19 -4.46 3.23 -9.58
CA ASN A 19 -3.19 2.85 -10.18
C ASN A 19 -2.23 2.34 -9.09
N PRO A 20 -1.84 1.05 -9.07
CA PRO A 20 -0.97 0.51 -8.02
C PRO A 20 0.38 1.23 -7.92
N ASP A 21 0.94 1.70 -9.04
CA ASP A 21 2.22 2.41 -9.09
C ASP A 21 2.18 3.74 -8.33
N MET A 22 0.98 4.28 -8.11
CA MET A 22 0.76 5.54 -7.41
C MET A 22 0.66 5.37 -5.89
N GLN A 23 0.52 4.13 -5.38
CA GLN A 23 0.46 3.87 -3.93
C GLN A 23 1.70 4.38 -3.20
N LYS A 24 2.87 4.36 -3.86
CA LYS A 24 4.14 4.88 -3.30
C LYS A 24 4.07 6.37 -2.97
N TYR A 25 3.39 7.18 -3.78
CA TYR A 25 3.27 8.61 -3.53
C TYR A 25 2.34 8.91 -2.36
N ALA A 26 1.21 8.19 -2.27
CA ALA A 26 0.33 8.27 -1.11
C ALA A 26 1.05 7.80 0.17
N PHE A 27 1.84 6.73 0.08
CA PHE A 27 2.67 6.24 1.19
C PHE A 27 3.70 7.27 1.65
N GLU A 28 4.44 7.88 0.73
CA GLU A 28 5.44 8.92 1.01
C GLU A 28 4.80 10.14 1.67
N ASP A 29 3.67 10.61 1.16
CA ASP A 29 2.93 11.74 1.73
C ASP A 29 2.45 11.44 3.16
N VAL A 30 1.83 10.28 3.38
CA VAL A 30 1.41 9.84 4.73
C VAL A 30 2.61 9.72 5.67
N CYS A 31 3.74 9.20 5.18
CA CYS A 31 4.96 9.09 5.94
C CYS A 31 5.56 10.44 6.34
N HIS A 32 5.43 11.49 5.52
CA HIS A 32 5.81 12.85 5.89
C HIS A 32 4.85 13.44 6.90
N GLN A 33 3.53 13.32 6.68
CA GLN A 33 2.52 13.81 7.64
C GLN A 33 2.69 13.16 9.02
N ARG A 34 3.03 11.87 9.05
CA ARG A 34 3.22 11.09 10.29
C ARG A 34 4.31 11.66 11.20
N GLU A 35 5.31 12.36 10.67
CA GLU A 35 6.39 12.97 11.46
C GLU A 35 5.84 13.93 12.52
N ASN A 36 4.77 14.67 12.17
CA ASN A 36 4.17 15.68 13.03
C ASN A 36 2.71 15.36 13.41
N ASN A 37 2.15 14.26 12.94
CA ASN A 37 0.78 13.83 13.22
C ASN A 37 0.73 12.44 13.86
N PRO A 38 0.77 12.33 15.21
CA PRO A 38 0.75 11.04 15.90
C PRO A 38 -0.60 10.31 15.80
N ALA A 39 -1.67 10.96 15.32
CA ALA A 39 -2.97 10.31 15.13
C ALA A 39 -2.94 9.28 13.99
N ILE A 40 -2.02 9.40 13.03
CA ILE A 40 -1.85 8.41 11.97
C ILE A 40 -1.13 7.19 12.59
N LEU A 41 -1.82 6.07 12.71
CA LEU A 41 -1.23 4.85 13.27
C LEU A 41 -0.51 4.01 12.23
N GLY A 42 -0.93 4.08 10.98
CA GLY A 42 -0.39 3.24 9.93
C GLY A 42 -1.06 3.46 8.58
N VAL A 43 -0.63 2.64 7.64
CA VAL A 43 -1.08 2.64 6.25
C VAL A 43 -1.59 1.26 5.86
N MET A 44 -2.45 1.22 4.86
CA MET A 44 -2.81 0.00 4.12
C MET A 44 -2.24 0.09 2.70
N LEU A 45 -1.65 -0.99 2.22
CA LEU A 45 -1.09 -1.12 0.87
C LEU A 45 -1.66 -2.40 0.24
N GLU A 46 -1.98 -2.34 -1.05
CA GLU A 46 -2.38 -3.52 -1.83
C GLU A 46 -1.20 -4.01 -2.68
N SER A 47 -0.66 -5.16 -2.31
CA SER A 47 0.45 -5.81 -3.01
C SER A 47 0.25 -7.31 -3.15
N HIS A 48 0.99 -7.90 -4.09
CA HIS A 48 1.02 -9.34 -4.31
C HIS A 48 2.40 -9.76 -4.83
N LEU A 49 2.64 -11.07 -4.94
CA LEU A 49 3.91 -11.60 -5.47
C LEU A 49 4.26 -11.04 -6.86
N ARG A 50 3.27 -10.80 -7.72
CA ARG A 50 3.38 -10.18 -9.04
C ARG A 50 2.48 -8.95 -9.09
N GLY A 51 2.98 -7.90 -9.75
CA GLY A 51 2.24 -6.65 -9.93
C GLY A 51 1.13 -6.76 -10.97
N GLY A 52 0.09 -5.95 -10.81
CA GLY A 52 -1.08 -5.89 -11.68
C GLY A 52 -2.23 -6.80 -11.24
N ARG A 53 -3.06 -7.19 -12.21
CA ARG A 53 -4.21 -8.08 -12.01
C ARG A 53 -4.44 -8.99 -13.21
N GLN A 54 -5.24 -10.03 -13.02
CA GLN A 54 -5.76 -10.92 -14.04
C GLN A 54 -7.28 -11.11 -13.89
N SER A 55 -7.92 -11.60 -14.96
CA SER A 55 -9.36 -11.92 -14.95
C SER A 55 -9.58 -13.37 -14.48
N LEU A 56 -10.69 -13.63 -13.77
CA LEU A 56 -11.11 -14.99 -13.42
C LEU A 56 -11.69 -15.80 -14.61
N ASN A 57 -11.79 -15.20 -15.80
CA ASN A 57 -12.43 -15.85 -16.95
C ASN A 57 -11.70 -17.12 -17.42
N ASP A 58 -10.37 -17.18 -17.22
CA ASP A 58 -9.55 -18.34 -17.56
C ASP A 58 -8.99 -18.98 -16.28
N ARG A 59 -9.84 -19.78 -15.64
CA ARG A 59 -9.52 -20.41 -14.35
C ARG A 59 -8.40 -21.45 -14.44
N GLU A 60 -8.20 -22.04 -15.61
CA GLU A 60 -7.19 -23.08 -15.83
C GLU A 60 -5.78 -22.51 -16.00
N HIS A 61 -5.67 -21.24 -16.41
CA HIS A 61 -4.38 -20.58 -16.67
C HIS A 61 -4.12 -19.37 -15.76
N LEU A 62 -4.67 -19.38 -14.53
CA LEU A 62 -4.38 -18.32 -13.57
C LEU A 62 -2.88 -18.29 -13.22
N GLN A 63 -2.29 -17.11 -13.37
CA GLN A 63 -0.90 -16.88 -12.99
C GLN A 63 -0.80 -16.85 -11.47
N PHE A 64 0.00 -17.76 -10.91
CA PHE A 64 0.29 -17.74 -9.49
C PHE A 64 0.92 -16.41 -9.09
N GLY A 65 0.39 -15.82 -8.02
CA GLY A 65 0.93 -14.60 -7.47
C GLY A 65 0.40 -13.30 -8.09
N LEU A 66 -0.61 -13.34 -8.95
CA LEU A 66 -1.21 -12.15 -9.57
C LEU A 66 -2.66 -11.98 -9.11
N SER A 67 -3.03 -10.77 -8.67
CA SER A 67 -4.37 -10.49 -8.12
C SER A 67 -5.50 -10.78 -9.11
N ILE A 68 -6.63 -11.28 -8.64
CA ILE A 68 -7.84 -11.52 -9.46
C ILE A 68 -8.91 -10.41 -9.28
N THR A 69 -8.65 -9.46 -8.38
CA THR A 69 -9.56 -8.35 -8.05
C THR A 69 -8.93 -7.02 -8.52
N ASP A 70 -8.48 -6.19 -7.60
CA ASP A 70 -7.82 -4.93 -7.86
C ASP A 70 -6.33 -5.13 -8.19
N PRO A 71 -5.75 -4.25 -9.02
CA PRO A 71 -4.34 -4.33 -9.36
C PRO A 71 -3.46 -4.01 -8.17
N CYS A 72 -2.45 -4.85 -7.94
CA CYS A 72 -1.54 -4.76 -6.81
C CYS A 72 -0.14 -4.30 -7.24
N MET A 73 0.64 -3.73 -6.32
CA MET A 73 2.10 -3.62 -6.50
C MET A 73 2.76 -5.00 -6.46
N SER A 74 3.93 -5.14 -7.07
CA SER A 74 4.74 -6.37 -6.99
C SER A 74 5.44 -6.50 -5.63
N TRP A 75 6.01 -7.68 -5.38
CA TRP A 75 6.81 -7.93 -4.19
C TRP A 75 8.08 -7.07 -4.15
N GLU A 76 8.75 -6.91 -5.30
CA GLU A 76 9.94 -6.08 -5.43
C GLU A 76 9.64 -4.63 -5.05
N GLU A 77 8.56 -4.06 -5.59
CA GLU A 77 8.09 -2.72 -5.27
C GLU A 77 7.73 -2.58 -3.78
N THR A 78 6.98 -3.53 -3.25
CA THR A 78 6.57 -3.56 -1.83
C THR A 78 7.78 -3.58 -0.91
N SER A 79 8.73 -4.49 -1.18
CA SER A 79 9.91 -4.66 -0.35
C SER A 79 10.81 -3.43 -0.38
N SER A 80 10.94 -2.77 -1.54
CA SER A 80 11.68 -1.52 -1.70
C SER A 80 11.00 -0.38 -0.94
N LEU A 81 9.69 -0.23 -1.11
CA LEU A 81 8.89 0.82 -0.48
C LEU A 81 8.95 0.73 1.06
N LEU A 82 8.73 -0.45 1.64
CA LEU A 82 8.79 -0.64 3.09
C LEU A 82 10.20 -0.37 3.65
N ARG A 83 11.25 -0.76 2.92
CA ARG A 83 12.64 -0.53 3.34
C ARG A 83 13.06 0.92 3.26
N SER A 84 12.52 1.69 2.30
CA SER A 84 12.83 3.11 2.12
C SER A 84 12.58 3.93 3.40
N ARG A 85 11.58 3.53 4.20
CA ARG A 85 11.17 4.26 5.41
C ARG A 85 11.41 3.49 6.71
N SER A 86 11.62 2.17 6.67
CA SER A 86 12.01 1.40 7.88
C SER A 86 13.31 1.90 8.51
N MET A 87 14.22 2.50 7.73
CA MET A 87 15.43 3.14 8.28
C MET A 87 15.15 4.49 8.96
N SER A 88 14.02 5.14 8.66
CA SER A 88 13.68 6.48 9.16
C SER A 88 12.86 6.47 10.46
N PHE A 89 12.11 5.40 10.74
CA PHE A 89 11.31 5.29 11.97
C PHE A 89 12.07 4.72 13.18
N VAL A 90 13.29 4.23 12.99
CA VAL A 90 14.15 3.70 14.07
C VAL A 90 14.93 4.82 14.80
N GLN A 91 14.87 6.06 14.32
CA GLN A 91 15.42 7.20 15.07
C GLN A 91 14.39 7.75 16.06
N LYS A 92 14.28 7.06 17.20
CA LYS A 92 13.90 7.67 18.47
C LYS A 92 14.87 7.23 19.56
#